data_AF-A0A015KMR3-F1
#
_entry.id   AF-A0A015KMR3-F1
#
_cell.length_a   1.000
_cell.length_b   1.000
_cell.length_c   1.000
_cell.angle_alpha   90.00
_cell.angle_beta   90.00
_cell.angle_gamma   90.00
#
_symmetry.space_group_name_H-M   'P 1'
#
loop_
_entity.id
_entity.type
_entity.pdbx_description
1 polymer ?
#
loop_
_entity_poly.entity_id
_entity_poly.type
_entity_poly.pdbx_seq_one_letter_code
_entity_poly.pdbx_strand_id
1 'polypeptide(L)'
;MSLSLSLFRRGLFNNVKGSFLSPSIRITRPPHRILLSTAAQENDTNNSKNAPASEKTEKVEEIDDSAVKDKQIAELKDSYLRCLADMENLRERTRKEVESTAQFAIQKFAKDLLNTVDILNLALSSVPAEVRNDTQNNPHLVNLYTGVSLTESELLNILRRHGVEKIEPLGQKFDPNLHEAIYQVNDPNKEPGIVCDVQKVGYSLFGRVIRPAQVGVNNS
;
A
#
# COMPACT_ATOMS: atom_id res chain seq x y z
N MET A 1 -11.74 65.95 -5.10
CA MET A 1 -13.15 65.81 -4.65
C MET A 1 -13.34 64.33 -4.34
N SER A 2 -13.22 63.82 -3.10
CA SER A 2 -14.25 63.81 -2.02
C SER A 2 -15.58 63.25 -2.54
N LEU A 3 -16.25 62.21 -2.05
CA LEU A 3 -16.52 61.64 -0.70
C LEU A 3 -16.84 60.13 -0.89
N SER A 4 -16.48 59.16 -0.02
CA SER A 4 -16.87 58.86 1.37
C SER A 4 -18.31 58.33 1.58
N LEU A 5 -18.41 57.17 2.27
CA LEU A 5 -19.49 56.68 3.16
C LEU A 5 -20.87 56.38 2.52
N SER A 6 -21.71 55.43 2.91
CA SER A 6 -21.71 54.30 3.86
C SER A 6 -23.16 53.78 4.00
N LEU A 7 -23.32 52.54 4.50
CA LEU A 7 -24.47 52.07 5.31
C LEU A 7 -25.87 51.91 4.63
N PHE A 8 -26.47 50.71 4.62
CA PHE A 8 -27.25 50.16 5.76
C PHE A 8 -28.24 49.02 5.36
N ARG A 9 -28.16 47.92 6.12
CA ARG A 9 -29.15 46.89 6.54
C ARG A 9 -30.37 46.50 5.67
N ARG A 10 -30.52 45.17 5.51
CA ARG A 10 -31.43 44.22 6.24
C ARG A 10 -31.24 42.86 5.52
N GLY A 11 -30.88 41.73 6.12
CA GLY A 11 -31.33 41.13 7.37
C GLY A 11 -32.35 40.05 7.05
N LEU A 12 -31.94 38.77 6.94
CA LEU A 12 -32.78 37.59 7.15
C LEU A 12 -31.90 36.38 7.50
N PHE A 13 -32.16 35.86 8.69
CA PHE A 13 -31.59 34.70 9.34
C PHE A 13 -32.13 33.38 8.75
N ASN A 14 -31.29 32.34 8.69
CA ASN A 14 -31.53 30.97 9.23
C ASN A 14 -30.39 30.06 8.72
N ASN A 15 -29.40 29.72 9.55
CA ASN A 15 -29.36 28.64 10.55
C ASN A 15 -29.19 27.24 9.96
N VAL A 16 -27.94 26.79 9.82
CA VAL A 16 -27.52 25.39 10.04
C VAL A 16 -26.11 25.43 10.66
N LYS A 17 -26.02 25.13 11.96
CA LYS A 17 -24.75 24.84 12.66
C LYS A 17 -24.39 23.38 12.45
N GLY A 18 -23.17 23.11 12.03
CA GLY A 18 -22.60 21.75 11.93
C GLY A 18 -21.08 21.82 11.80
N SER A 19 -20.41 22.01 12.94
CA SER A 19 -18.96 22.11 13.07
C SER A 19 -18.27 20.77 12.85
N PHE A 20 -17.25 20.78 12.00
CA PHE A 20 -16.28 19.72 11.77
C PHE A 20 -15.48 19.44 13.05
N LEU A 21 -15.50 18.19 13.53
CA LEU A 21 -14.72 17.73 14.67
C LEU A 21 -13.85 16.54 14.23
N SER A 22 -12.54 16.72 14.31
CA SER A 22 -11.49 15.74 13.98
C SER A 22 -11.55 14.52 14.93
N PRO A 23 -11.27 13.29 14.46
CA PRO A 23 -11.23 12.13 15.34
C PRO A 23 -9.85 12.03 16.04
N SER A 24 -9.78 12.48 17.29
CA SER A 24 -8.69 12.08 18.20
C SER A 24 -8.97 10.69 18.74
N ILE A 25 -8.16 9.71 18.32
CA ILE A 25 -8.14 8.35 18.89
C ILE A 25 -7.69 8.45 20.35
N ARG A 26 -8.63 8.19 21.27
CA ARG A 26 -8.41 8.21 22.72
C ARG A 26 -8.02 6.80 23.16
N ILE A 27 -6.74 6.56 23.44
CA ILE A 27 -6.24 5.29 24.00
C ILE A 27 -6.75 5.19 25.44
N THR A 28 -7.72 4.32 25.69
CA THR A 28 -8.19 3.97 27.02
C THR A 28 -7.19 3.01 27.67
N ARG A 29 -6.61 3.40 28.82
CA ARG A 29 -5.84 2.49 29.68
C ARG A 29 -6.81 1.56 30.43
N PRO A 30 -6.58 0.23 30.48
CA PRO A 30 -7.41 -0.67 31.27
C PRO A 30 -7.09 -0.52 32.77
N PRO A 31 -8.08 -0.68 33.68
CA PRO A 31 -7.81 -0.65 35.12
C PRO A 31 -7.17 -1.96 35.59
N HIS A 32 -6.10 -1.86 36.38
CA HIS A 32 -5.51 -2.99 37.10
C HIS A 32 -6.52 -3.58 38.10
N ARG A 33 -6.94 -4.82 37.86
CA ARG A 33 -7.80 -5.60 38.74
C ARG A 33 -6.94 -6.21 39.86
N ILE A 34 -6.91 -5.55 41.02
CA ILE A 34 -6.36 -6.11 42.25
C ILE A 34 -7.37 -7.14 42.78
N LEU A 35 -7.01 -8.43 42.77
CA LEU A 35 -7.77 -9.48 43.44
C LEU A 35 -7.37 -9.51 44.92
N LEU A 36 -8.20 -8.92 45.79
CA LEU A 36 -8.15 -9.21 47.22
C LEU A 36 -8.89 -10.54 47.45
N SER A 37 -8.14 -11.58 47.80
CA SER A 37 -8.66 -12.83 48.37
C SER A 37 -8.90 -12.63 49.87
N THR A 38 -10.15 -12.55 50.27
CA THR A 38 -10.55 -12.60 51.68
C THR A 38 -10.69 -14.07 52.11
N ALA A 39 -9.78 -14.55 52.95
CA ALA A 39 -9.96 -15.74 53.76
C ALA A 39 -9.46 -15.44 55.17
N ALA A 40 -10.30 -15.79 56.14
CA ALA A 40 -10.23 -15.42 57.56
C ALA A 40 -9.01 -15.98 58.31
N GLN A 41 -8.58 -15.26 59.36
CA GLN A 41 -8.56 -15.78 60.74
C GLN A 41 -8.12 -14.70 61.74
N GLU A 42 -8.86 -14.64 62.85
CA GLU A 42 -8.59 -13.89 64.08
C GLU A 42 -7.35 -14.42 64.80
N ASN A 43 -6.61 -13.56 65.51
CA ASN A 43 -6.29 -13.75 66.94
C ASN A 43 -5.45 -12.60 67.51
N ASP A 44 -5.80 -12.26 68.75
CA ASP A 44 -5.25 -11.25 69.64
C ASP A 44 -3.77 -11.45 70.01
N THR A 45 -3.07 -10.34 70.30
CA THR A 45 -2.42 -9.99 71.59
C THR A 45 -1.16 -9.11 71.46
N ASN A 46 -1.28 -7.89 71.99
CA ASN A 46 -0.39 -7.23 72.96
C ASN A 46 1.15 -7.13 72.77
N ASN A 47 1.62 -5.87 72.73
CA ASN A 47 2.57 -5.24 73.67
C ASN A 47 4.03 -4.91 73.23
N SER A 48 4.28 -3.58 73.19
CA SER A 48 5.44 -2.79 73.66
C SER A 48 6.88 -2.99 73.14
N LYS A 49 7.37 -1.89 72.52
CA LYS A 49 8.67 -1.18 72.70
C LYS A 49 9.94 -1.98 72.99
N ASN A 50 10.97 -1.82 72.13
CA ASN A 50 12.25 -1.21 72.52
C ASN A 50 13.21 -1.06 71.32
N ALA A 51 13.87 0.10 71.24
CA ALA A 51 15.21 0.29 70.67
C ALA A 51 16.20 0.45 71.87
N PRO A 52 17.55 0.57 71.72
CA PRO A 52 18.36 0.70 70.50
C PRO A 52 19.76 -0.03 70.52
N ALA A 53 20.54 0.22 69.45
CA ALA A 53 22.01 0.34 69.35
C ALA A 53 22.93 -0.89 69.12
N SER A 54 23.56 -0.93 67.93
CA SER A 54 25.03 -1.05 67.78
C SER A 54 25.45 -0.71 66.34
N GLU A 55 26.11 0.43 66.15
CA GLU A 55 26.89 0.79 64.95
C GLU A 55 28.17 -0.05 64.88
N LYS A 56 28.44 -0.66 63.72
CA LYS A 56 29.77 -0.91 63.10
C LYS A 56 29.68 -1.97 61.98
N THR A 57 29.04 -1.64 60.86
CA THR A 57 29.11 -2.45 59.62
C THR A 57 28.82 -1.65 58.33
N GLU A 58 28.86 -0.33 58.33
CA GLU A 58 28.25 0.46 57.23
C GLU A 58 29.13 0.72 55.99
N LYS A 59 30.34 0.16 55.85
CA LYS A 59 31.24 0.52 54.73
C LYS A 59 31.54 -0.56 53.69
N VAL A 60 30.99 -1.77 53.84
CA VAL A 60 31.24 -2.88 52.88
C VAL A 60 29.98 -3.22 52.07
N GLU A 61 28.78 -3.02 52.63
CA GLU A 61 27.52 -3.37 51.96
C GLU A 61 27.04 -2.33 50.93
N GLU A 62 27.37 -1.05 51.09
CA GLU A 62 26.98 0.01 50.14
C GLU A 62 27.71 -0.06 48.78
N ILE A 63 28.89 -0.69 48.74
CA ILE A 63 29.71 -0.81 47.53
C ILE A 63 29.16 -1.91 46.60
N ASP A 64 28.65 -3.01 47.16
CA ASP A 64 28.00 -4.07 46.37
C ASP A 64 26.64 -3.61 45.81
N ASP A 65 25.88 -2.86 46.60
CA ASP A 65 24.59 -2.30 46.17
C ASP A 65 24.72 -1.29 45.03
N SER A 66 25.77 -0.46 45.05
CA SER A 66 26.03 0.50 43.98
C SER A 66 26.49 -0.18 42.69
N ALA A 67 27.37 -1.19 42.78
CA ALA A 67 27.82 -1.95 41.62
C ALA A 67 26.68 -2.77 40.97
N VAL A 68 25.75 -3.31 41.76
CA VAL A 68 24.54 -3.99 41.23
C VAL A 68 23.60 -3.01 40.55
N LYS A 69 23.39 -1.82 41.13
CA LYS A 69 22.59 -0.74 40.52
C LYS A 69 23.20 -0.25 39.20
N ASP A 70 24.52 -0.10 39.12
CA ASP A 70 25.21 0.33 37.90
C ASP A 70 25.09 -0.69 36.77
N LYS A 71 25.17 -2.00 37.08
CA LYS A 71 24.92 -3.08 36.11
C LYS A 71 23.48 -3.05 35.61
N GLN A 72 22.50 -2.92 36.51
CA GLN A 72 21.09 -2.80 36.13
C GLN A 72 20.83 -1.56 35.25
N ILE A 73 21.47 -0.43 35.56
CA ILE A 73 21.40 0.79 34.74
C ILE A 73 22.02 0.55 33.36
N ALA A 74 23.15 -0.15 33.28
CA ALA A 74 23.79 -0.48 32.02
C ALA A 74 22.91 -1.41 31.16
N GLU A 75 22.33 -2.45 31.75
CA GLU A 75 21.40 -3.38 31.09
C GLU A 75 20.13 -2.67 30.60
N LEU A 76 19.55 -1.78 31.42
CA LEU A 76 18.39 -0.99 31.03
C LEU A 76 18.72 -0.01 29.90
N LYS A 77 19.89 0.62 29.92
CA LYS A 77 20.36 1.50 28.84
C LYS A 77 20.58 0.73 27.54
N ASP A 78 21.19 -0.45 27.60
CA ASP A 78 21.39 -1.30 26.43
C ASP A 78 20.06 -1.77 25.85
N SER A 79 19.15 -2.26 26.70
CA SER A 79 17.79 -2.62 26.31
C SER A 79 17.04 -1.44 25.70
N TYR A 80 17.18 -0.24 26.27
CA TYR A 80 16.56 0.98 25.74
C TYR A 80 17.13 1.37 24.38
N LEU A 81 18.46 1.35 24.21
CA LEU A 81 19.12 1.65 22.94
C LEU A 81 18.73 0.63 21.86
N ARG A 82 18.65 -0.65 22.20
CA ARG A 82 18.15 -1.69 21.30
C ARG A 82 16.68 -1.46 20.93
N CYS A 83 15.82 -1.17 21.91
CA CYS A 83 14.42 -0.83 21.65
C CYS A 83 14.29 0.36 20.71
N LEU A 84 15.12 1.41 20.89
CA LEU A 84 15.13 2.57 20.00
C LEU A 84 15.55 2.19 18.57
N ALA A 85 16.59 1.37 18.42
CA ALA A 85 17.02 0.89 17.12
C ALA A 85 15.94 0.04 16.43
N ASP A 86 15.28 -0.84 17.17
CA ASP A 86 14.16 -1.64 16.66
C ASP A 86 12.98 -0.76 16.25
N MET A 87 12.66 0.28 17.03
CA MET A 87 11.61 1.25 16.68
C MET A 87 11.93 2.02 15.40
N GLU A 88 13.18 2.44 15.19
CA GLU A 88 13.57 3.15 13.96
C GLU A 88 13.51 2.21 12.75
N ASN A 89 14.01 0.98 12.88
CA ASN A 89 13.92 -0.04 11.83
C ASN A 89 12.46 -0.33 11.45
N LEU A 90 11.56 -0.45 12.45
CA LEU A 90 10.13 -0.62 12.22
C LEU A 90 9.51 0.61 11.54
N ARG A 91 9.91 1.82 11.93
CA ARG A 91 9.44 3.06 11.32
C ARG A 91 9.84 3.15 9.84
N GLU A 92 11.09 2.84 9.51
CA GLU A 92 11.55 2.81 8.12
C GLU A 92 10.83 1.74 7.30
N ARG A 93 10.68 0.53 7.86
CA ARG A 93 9.99 -0.57 7.19
C ARG A 93 8.52 -0.25 6.93
N THR A 94 7.80 0.22 7.94
CA THR A 94 6.38 0.59 7.82
C THR A 94 6.20 1.72 6.81
N ARG A 95 7.10 2.70 6.77
CA ARG A 95 7.07 3.76 5.74
C ARG A 95 7.16 3.19 4.33
N LYS A 96 8.12 2.30 4.06
CA LYS A 96 8.27 1.63 2.75
C LYS A 96 7.05 0.77 2.39
N GLU A 97 6.49 0.07 3.38
CA GLU A 97 5.27 -0.73 3.20
C GLU A 97 4.05 0.15 2.87
N VAL A 98 3.89 1.30 3.53
CA VAL A 98 2.81 2.26 3.25
C VAL A 98 2.98 2.88 1.86
N GLU A 99 4.20 3.29 1.49
CA GLU A 99 4.48 3.86 0.17
C GLU A 99 4.21 2.85 -0.96
N SER A 100 4.67 1.61 -0.82
CA SER A 100 4.38 0.54 -1.79
C SER A 100 2.89 0.19 -1.83
N THR A 101 2.21 0.10 -0.69
CA THR A 101 0.76 -0.15 -0.64
C THR A 101 -0.02 0.95 -1.35
N ALA A 102 0.37 2.21 -1.17
CA ALA A 102 -0.26 3.34 -1.86
C ALA A 102 -0.05 3.27 -3.38
N GLN A 103 1.17 2.94 -3.83
CA GLN A 103 1.48 2.79 -5.26
C GLN A 103 0.68 1.65 -5.91
N PHE A 104 0.52 0.51 -5.22
CA PHE A 104 -0.17 -0.67 -5.74
C PHE A 104 -1.66 -0.73 -5.38
N ALA A 105 -2.22 0.25 -4.66
CA ALA A 105 -3.64 0.29 -4.32
C ALA A 105 -4.56 0.27 -5.55
N ILE A 106 -4.10 0.88 -6.66
CA ILE A 106 -4.84 0.97 -7.92
C ILE A 106 -4.74 -0.34 -8.74
N GLN A 107 -3.88 -1.29 -8.35
CA GLN A 107 -3.60 -2.50 -9.12
C GLN A 107 -4.86 -3.27 -9.53
N LYS A 108 -5.78 -3.50 -8.60
CA LYS A 108 -7.02 -4.26 -8.88
C LYS A 108 -7.90 -3.51 -9.88
N PHE A 109 -8.07 -2.22 -9.68
CA PHE A 109 -8.84 -1.36 -10.59
C PHE A 109 -8.23 -1.31 -11.99
N ALA A 110 -6.91 -1.15 -12.08
CA ALA A 110 -6.19 -1.19 -13.35
C ALA A 110 -6.39 -2.54 -14.06
N LYS A 111 -6.27 -3.66 -13.33
CA LYS A 111 -6.49 -5.01 -13.89
C LYS A 111 -7.91 -5.19 -14.44
N ASP A 112 -8.92 -4.71 -13.73
CA ASP A 112 -10.31 -4.78 -14.20
C ASP A 112 -10.51 -3.93 -15.46
N LEU A 113 -9.88 -2.75 -15.53
CA LEU A 113 -9.93 -1.86 -16.68
C LEU A 113 -9.22 -2.43 -17.91
N LEU A 114 -8.14 -3.20 -17.73
CA LEU A 114 -7.47 -3.91 -18.83
C LEU A 114 -8.40 -4.90 -19.55
N ASN A 115 -9.35 -5.52 -18.84
CA ASN A 115 -10.34 -6.39 -19.49
C ASN A 115 -11.22 -5.59 -20.46
N THR A 116 -11.56 -4.33 -20.12
CA THR A 116 -12.32 -3.45 -21.01
C THR A 116 -11.50 -3.07 -22.24
N VAL A 117 -10.19 -2.81 -22.07
CA VAL A 117 -9.27 -2.55 -23.20
C VAL A 117 -9.22 -3.75 -24.15
N ASP A 118 -9.20 -4.97 -23.64
CA ASP A 118 -9.24 -6.17 -24.48
C ASP A 118 -10.54 -6.29 -25.26
N ILE A 119 -11.68 -5.97 -24.64
CA ILE A 119 -12.99 -5.99 -25.31
C ILE A 119 -13.02 -4.94 -26.43
N LEU A 120 -12.47 -3.75 -26.20
CA LEU A 120 -12.33 -2.72 -27.24
C LEU A 120 -11.44 -3.22 -28.39
N ASN A 121 -10.30 -3.84 -28.08
CA ASN A 121 -9.44 -4.46 -29.08
C ASN A 121 -10.15 -5.54 -29.89
N LEU A 122 -10.92 -6.41 -29.22
CA LEU A 122 -11.73 -7.43 -29.88
C LEU A 122 -12.76 -6.79 -30.82
N ALA A 123 -13.44 -5.73 -30.38
CA ALA A 123 -14.39 -4.99 -31.19
C ALA A 123 -13.74 -4.32 -32.41
N LEU A 124 -12.51 -3.81 -32.30
CA LEU A 124 -11.76 -3.27 -33.43
C LEU A 124 -11.29 -4.39 -34.38
N SER A 125 -10.84 -5.52 -33.83
CA SER A 125 -10.36 -6.66 -34.62
C SER A 125 -11.46 -7.35 -35.43
N SER A 126 -12.71 -7.31 -34.96
CA SER A 126 -13.86 -7.94 -35.62
C SER A 126 -14.29 -7.22 -36.90
N VAL A 127 -13.89 -5.96 -37.09
CA VAL A 127 -14.13 -5.22 -38.33
C VAL A 127 -13.11 -5.67 -39.39
N PRO A 128 -13.54 -6.25 -40.53
CA PRO A 128 -12.63 -6.70 -41.58
C PRO A 128 -11.82 -5.53 -42.15
N ALA A 129 -10.54 -5.77 -42.47
CA ALA A 129 -9.62 -4.73 -42.93
C ALA A 129 -10.10 -3.98 -44.17
N GLU A 130 -10.82 -4.67 -45.07
CA GLU A 130 -11.38 -4.12 -46.31
C GLU A 130 -12.39 -2.99 -46.06
N VAL A 131 -13.17 -3.09 -44.98
CA VAL A 131 -14.25 -2.13 -44.67
C VAL A 131 -13.77 -1.02 -43.73
N ARG A 132 -12.58 -1.16 -43.11
CA ARG A 132 -12.03 -0.16 -42.17
C ARG A 132 -11.79 1.21 -42.80
N ASN A 133 -11.51 1.24 -44.10
CA ASN A 133 -11.23 2.46 -44.85
C ASN A 133 -12.25 2.71 -45.97
N ASP A 134 -13.35 1.95 -45.99
CA ASP A 134 -14.37 2.04 -47.03
C ASP A 134 -15.35 3.18 -46.73
N THR A 135 -14.84 4.40 -46.86
CA THR A 135 -15.60 5.64 -46.67
C THR A 135 -16.68 5.83 -47.75
N GLN A 136 -16.57 5.12 -48.88
CA GLN A 136 -17.52 5.23 -49.99
C GLN A 136 -18.79 4.44 -49.74
N ASN A 137 -18.68 3.20 -49.27
CA ASN A 137 -19.85 2.34 -49.04
C ASN A 137 -20.40 2.49 -47.62
N ASN A 138 -19.55 2.72 -46.60
CA ASN A 138 -19.97 2.72 -45.19
C ASN A 138 -19.27 3.81 -44.34
N PRO A 139 -19.49 5.11 -44.60
CA PRO A 139 -18.81 6.20 -43.88
C PRO A 139 -19.08 6.22 -42.37
N HIS A 140 -20.29 5.80 -41.94
CA HIS A 140 -20.61 5.74 -40.51
C HIS A 140 -19.80 4.68 -39.76
N LEU A 141 -19.51 3.55 -40.40
CA LEU A 141 -18.72 2.47 -39.80
C LEU A 141 -17.26 2.90 -39.64
N VAL A 142 -16.69 3.56 -40.65
CA VAL A 142 -15.32 4.11 -40.60
C VAL A 142 -15.18 5.14 -39.48
N ASN A 143 -16.15 6.05 -39.36
CA ASN A 143 -16.16 7.05 -38.29
C ASN A 143 -16.27 6.40 -36.90
N LEU A 144 -17.13 5.38 -36.75
CA LEU A 144 -17.26 4.64 -35.50
C LEU A 144 -15.97 3.90 -35.14
N TYR A 145 -15.36 3.18 -36.09
CA TYR A 145 -14.09 2.48 -35.91
C TYR A 145 -13.00 3.45 -35.45
N THR A 146 -12.89 4.61 -36.11
CA THR A 146 -11.93 5.66 -35.75
C THR A 146 -12.20 6.18 -34.35
N GLY A 147 -13.46 6.46 -34.01
CA GLY A 147 -13.85 6.92 -32.68
C GLY A 147 -13.48 5.92 -31.57
N VAL A 148 -13.73 4.62 -31.79
CA VAL A 148 -13.38 3.56 -30.85
C VAL A 148 -11.86 3.36 -30.74
N SER A 149 -11.12 3.47 -31.85
CA SER A 149 -9.66 3.40 -31.83
C SER A 149 -9.02 4.56 -31.05
N LEU A 150 -9.59 5.78 -31.17
CA LEU A 150 -9.15 6.94 -30.41
C LEU A 150 -9.44 6.79 -28.90
N THR A 151 -10.60 6.25 -28.52
CA THR A 151 -10.92 6.04 -27.10
C THR A 151 -10.04 4.96 -26.49
N GLU A 152 -9.74 3.88 -27.21
CA GLU A 152 -8.78 2.86 -26.77
C GLU A 152 -7.38 3.46 -26.56
N SER A 153 -6.91 4.25 -27.52
CA SER A 153 -5.61 4.91 -27.46
C SER A 153 -5.49 5.87 -26.27
N GLU A 154 -6.53 6.68 -26.02
CA GLU A 154 -6.52 7.61 -24.87
C GLU A 154 -6.61 6.86 -23.55
N LEU A 155 -7.37 5.76 -23.49
CA LEU A 155 -7.42 4.90 -22.31
C LEU A 155 -6.05 4.30 -21.98
N LEU A 156 -5.33 3.81 -22.99
CA LEU A 156 -3.94 3.34 -22.85
C LEU A 156 -2.98 4.46 -22.45
N ASN A 157 -3.18 5.69 -22.92
CA ASN A 157 -2.40 6.85 -22.48
C ASN A 157 -2.62 7.14 -21.00
N ILE A 158 -3.86 7.11 -20.53
CA ILE A 158 -4.21 7.34 -19.12
C ILE A 158 -3.58 6.26 -18.23
N LEU A 159 -3.69 4.99 -18.63
CA LEU A 159 -3.05 3.87 -17.93
C LEU A 159 -1.52 4.07 -17.81
N ARG A 160 -0.85 4.49 -18.89
CA ARG A 160 0.58 4.80 -18.88
C ARG A 160 0.94 5.93 -17.91
N ARG A 161 0.13 7.00 -17.83
CA ARG A 161 0.34 8.09 -16.85
C ARG A 161 0.26 7.61 -15.40
N HIS A 162 -0.51 6.55 -15.14
CA HIS A 162 -0.61 5.91 -13.82
C HIS A 162 0.40 4.77 -13.59
N GLY A 163 1.41 4.63 -14.47
CA GLY A 163 2.50 3.67 -14.32
C GLY A 163 2.20 2.27 -14.84
N VAL A 164 1.09 2.09 -15.59
CA VAL A 164 0.76 0.84 -16.26
C VAL A 164 1.41 0.82 -17.65
N GLU A 165 2.35 -0.10 -17.84
CA GLU A 165 3.10 -0.26 -19.08
C GLU A 165 2.72 -1.56 -19.77
N LYS A 166 2.74 -1.54 -21.10
CA LYS A 166 2.46 -2.68 -21.96
C LYS A 166 3.72 -3.52 -22.11
N ILE A 167 3.59 -4.83 -21.96
CA ILE A 167 4.67 -5.80 -22.21
C ILE A 167 4.54 -6.26 -23.66
N GLU A 168 5.59 -6.05 -24.46
CA GLU A 168 5.64 -6.44 -25.88
C GLU A 168 6.65 -7.57 -26.09
N PRO A 169 6.23 -8.84 -25.90
CA PRO A 169 7.16 -9.96 -25.90
C PRO A 169 7.46 -10.52 -27.30
N LEU A 170 6.81 -10.03 -28.36
CA LEU A 170 6.99 -10.52 -29.73
C LEU A 170 8.46 -10.50 -30.15
N GLY A 171 9.00 -11.64 -30.54
CA GLY A 171 10.39 -11.78 -30.97
C GLY A 171 11.42 -11.77 -29.84
N GLN A 172 11.00 -11.65 -28.57
CA GLN A 172 11.88 -11.72 -27.42
C GLN A 172 11.97 -13.15 -26.88
N LYS A 173 13.00 -13.40 -26.07
CA LYS A 173 13.13 -14.67 -25.34
C LYS A 173 12.02 -14.78 -24.29
N PHE A 174 11.47 -15.98 -24.13
CA PHE A 174 10.46 -16.24 -23.13
C PHE A 174 11.02 -16.05 -21.70
N ASP A 175 10.36 -15.21 -20.90
CA ASP A 175 10.62 -15.03 -19.47
C ASP A 175 9.40 -15.49 -18.66
N PRO A 176 9.51 -16.54 -17.82
CA PRO A 176 8.42 -17.02 -16.98
C PRO A 176 7.84 -15.98 -16.00
N ASN A 177 8.60 -14.93 -15.66
CA ASN A 177 8.12 -13.90 -14.74
C ASN A 177 7.17 -12.91 -15.42
N LEU A 178 7.31 -12.73 -16.73
CA LEU A 178 6.58 -11.73 -17.51
C LEU A 178 5.52 -12.37 -18.42
N HIS A 179 5.74 -13.62 -18.84
CA HIS A 179 4.98 -14.28 -19.88
C HIS A 179 4.38 -15.61 -19.41
N GLU A 180 3.19 -15.92 -19.92
CA GLU A 180 2.48 -17.18 -19.74
C GLU A 180 2.41 -17.88 -21.10
N ALA A 181 3.14 -19.01 -21.24
CA ALA A 181 3.12 -19.79 -22.47
C ALA A 181 1.86 -20.67 -22.52
N ILE A 182 0.96 -20.40 -23.47
CA ILE A 182 -0.30 -21.16 -23.62
C ILE A 182 -0.14 -22.30 -24.61
N TYR A 183 0.66 -22.12 -25.65
CA TYR A 183 0.90 -23.11 -26.68
C TYR A 183 2.31 -22.99 -27.23
N GLN A 184 2.71 -24.04 -27.95
CA GLN A 184 3.97 -24.08 -28.67
C GLN A 184 3.71 -23.94 -30.17
N VAL A 185 4.56 -23.17 -30.83
CA VAL A 185 4.58 -23.02 -32.29
C VAL A 185 5.85 -23.71 -32.79
N ASN A 186 5.80 -24.30 -33.98
CA ASN A 186 6.98 -24.82 -34.65
C ASN A 186 7.24 -23.97 -35.89
N ASP A 187 8.00 -22.89 -35.73
CA ASP A 187 8.39 -22.01 -36.82
C ASP A 187 9.86 -22.30 -37.18
N PRO A 188 10.15 -22.89 -38.36
CA PRO A 188 11.52 -23.26 -38.74
C PRO A 188 12.46 -22.06 -38.97
N ASN A 189 11.92 -20.83 -38.91
CA ASN A 189 12.65 -19.58 -39.13
C ASN A 189 13.06 -18.88 -37.83
N LYS A 190 12.64 -19.37 -36.66
CA LYS A 190 12.91 -18.74 -35.35
C LYS A 190 13.67 -19.71 -34.45
N GLU A 191 14.44 -19.16 -33.51
CA GLU A 191 15.15 -20.00 -32.53
C GLU A 191 14.18 -20.56 -31.48
N PRO A 192 14.50 -21.72 -30.87
CA PRO A 192 13.71 -22.28 -29.79
C PRO A 192 13.72 -21.37 -28.56
N GLY A 193 12.56 -21.25 -27.90
CA GLY A 193 12.37 -20.40 -26.71
C GLY A 193 12.06 -18.93 -27.02
N ILE A 194 11.89 -18.55 -28.28
CA ILE A 194 11.43 -17.22 -28.69
C ILE A 194 9.90 -17.16 -28.72
N VAL A 195 9.34 -16.03 -28.27
CA VAL A 195 7.92 -15.73 -28.39
C VAL A 195 7.57 -15.43 -29.84
N CYS A 196 6.71 -16.27 -30.43
CA CYS A 196 6.32 -16.18 -31.82
C CYS A 196 5.04 -15.38 -32.03
N ASP A 197 4.11 -15.50 -31.09
CA ASP A 197 2.78 -14.91 -31.18
C ASP A 197 2.28 -14.49 -29.79
N VAL A 198 1.41 -13.48 -29.76
CA VAL A 198 0.82 -12.91 -28.53
C VAL A 198 -0.68 -12.90 -28.68
N GLN A 199 -1.36 -13.83 -28.00
CA GLN A 199 -2.82 -13.86 -27.97
C GLN A 199 -3.40 -12.78 -27.07
N LYS A 200 -2.78 -12.56 -25.90
CA LYS A 200 -3.21 -11.49 -25.00
C LYS A 200 -2.02 -10.69 -24.52
N VAL A 201 -2.18 -9.38 -24.59
CA VAL A 201 -1.18 -8.42 -24.17
C VAL A 201 -1.00 -8.48 -22.64
N GLY A 202 0.27 -8.46 -22.21
CA GLY A 202 0.64 -8.37 -20.81
C GLY A 202 0.84 -6.93 -20.35
N TYR A 203 0.69 -6.68 -19.06
CA TYR A 203 0.87 -5.36 -18.46
C TYR A 203 1.58 -5.42 -17.12
N SER A 204 2.41 -4.41 -16.87
CA SER A 204 3.12 -4.19 -15.60
C SER A 204 2.73 -2.85 -15.00
N LEU A 205 2.64 -2.78 -13.67
CA LEU A 205 2.43 -1.56 -12.91
C LEU A 205 3.71 -1.26 -12.11
N PHE A 206 4.38 -0.14 -12.38
CA PHE A 206 5.63 0.25 -11.71
C PHE A 206 6.65 -0.90 -11.61
N GLY A 207 6.85 -1.64 -12.71
CA GLY A 207 7.76 -2.79 -12.78
C GLY A 207 7.23 -4.12 -12.21
N ARG A 208 6.07 -4.14 -11.54
CA ARG A 208 5.42 -5.37 -11.09
C ARG A 208 4.40 -5.85 -12.11
N VAL A 209 4.48 -7.12 -12.53
CA VAL A 209 3.50 -7.71 -13.44
C VAL A 209 2.13 -7.82 -12.77
N ILE A 210 1.13 -7.18 -13.37
CA ILE A 210 -0.27 -7.26 -12.91
C ILE A 210 -1.06 -8.29 -13.72
N ARG A 211 -0.60 -8.53 -14.95
CA ARG A 211 -1.14 -9.52 -15.88
C ARG A 211 -0.03 -9.98 -16.83
N PRO A 212 0.32 -11.28 -16.84
CA PRO A 212 1.33 -11.79 -17.77
C PRO A 212 0.81 -11.74 -19.21
N ALA A 213 1.73 -11.60 -20.17
CA ALA A 213 1.41 -11.72 -21.58
C ALA A 213 1.16 -13.19 -21.92
N GLN A 214 0.07 -13.50 -22.62
CA GLN A 214 -0.25 -14.85 -23.05
C GLN A 214 0.33 -15.09 -24.43
N VAL A 215 1.30 -16.00 -24.52
CA VAL A 215 2.18 -16.12 -25.67
C VAL A 215 2.29 -17.55 -26.21
N GLY A 216 2.57 -17.64 -27.51
CA GLY A 216 3.03 -18.86 -28.17
C GLY A 216 4.56 -18.88 -28.21
N VAL A 217 5.19 -19.94 -27.70
CA VAL A 217 6.66 -20.07 -27.66
C VAL A 217 7.12 -21.07 -28.71
N ASN A 218 8.23 -20.78 -29.39
CA ASN A 218 8.82 -21.74 -30.31
C ASN A 218 9.47 -22.91 -29.56
N ASN A 219 9.21 -24.14 -29.97
CA ASN A 219 9.83 -25.33 -29.36
C ASN A 219 11.01 -25.90 -30.18
N SER A 220 11.07 -25.59 -31.49
CA SER A 220 12.01 -26.24 -32.42
C SER A 220 13.02 -25.26 -33.02
#